data_AF-A0A9P9SF14-F1
#
_entry.id   AF-A0A9P9SF14-F1
#
_cell.length_a   1.000
_cell.length_b   1.000
_cell.length_c   1.000
_cell.angle_alpha   90.00
_cell.angle_beta   90.00
_cell.angle_gamma   90.00
#
_symmetry.space_group_name_H-M   'P 1'
#
loop_
_entity.id
_entity.type
_entity.pdbx_description
1 polymer ?
#
loop_
_entity_poly.entity_id
_entity_poly.type
_entity_poly.pdbx_seq_one_letter_code
_entity_poly.pdbx_strand_id
1 'polypeptide(L)'
;METSMGRNPALENLIRTLGDRAVLLDLLPNDKVMIEDVPLQEFPAGEKNSCAPIRMCAGKINKTSCNVWIYVEETTRALIFQGFDFPGNSYGMFGPEHVVARANLLEPFEGATNGIKLLAMAYYYFIKRDTPSLRTFVFENFLRNALITVCEGLEQKSRKSLIVRLYVRCTNAGPGAFVTDDDGNDTTTEPADIGCLENQSVLLSDCSIASSPIGNDVSNFNVERYIALLHGESSLTEETDILTQSIDDIQSEISTLDNKLIATKANLADTVQKQLDLKQEKRALWECMDKHEIYEAGKRAPKNKRLKHS
;
A
#
# COMPACT_ATOMS: atom_id res chain seq x y z
N MET A 1 -32.60 15.83 14.84
CA MET A 1 -31.58 16.41 15.74
C MET A 1 -30.23 15.98 15.20
N GLU A 2 -29.67 16.78 14.31
CA GLU A 2 -28.30 16.60 13.80
C GLU A 2 -27.35 17.12 14.88
N THR A 3 -26.81 16.21 15.68
CA THR A 3 -25.69 16.53 16.58
C THR A 3 -24.52 16.98 15.72
N SER A 4 -24.10 18.23 15.91
CA SER A 4 -22.88 18.79 15.33
C SER A 4 -21.70 17.87 15.63
N MET A 5 -21.34 17.00 14.68
CA MET A 5 -20.09 16.25 14.72
C MET A 5 -18.96 17.29 14.76
N GLY A 6 -18.24 17.34 15.88
CA GLY A 6 -17.00 18.09 15.97
C GLY A 6 -16.13 17.69 14.79
N ARG A 7 -15.74 18.66 13.96
CA ARG A 7 -14.95 18.39 12.76
C ARG A 7 -13.64 17.72 13.18
N ASN A 8 -13.29 16.60 12.54
CA ASN A 8 -12.05 15.90 12.86
C ASN A 8 -10.85 16.82 12.51
N PRO A 9 -10.04 17.24 13.50
CA PRO A 9 -8.97 18.22 13.28
C PRO A 9 -7.85 17.68 12.37
N ALA A 10 -7.60 16.37 12.37
CA ALA A 10 -6.66 15.75 11.43
C ALA A 10 -7.15 15.85 9.97
N LEU A 11 -8.45 15.66 9.75
CA LEU A 11 -9.06 15.80 8.43
C LEU A 11 -9.04 17.26 7.97
N GLU A 12 -9.39 18.20 8.86
CA GLU A 12 -9.31 19.64 8.57
C GLU A 12 -7.89 20.08 8.22
N ASN A 13 -6.89 19.60 8.96
CA ASN A 13 -5.49 19.90 8.68
C ASN A 13 -5.06 19.32 7.33
N LEU A 14 -5.48 18.09 7.01
CA LEU A 14 -5.22 17.50 5.70
C LEU A 14 -5.84 18.34 4.56
N ILE A 15 -7.13 18.71 4.67
CA ILE A 15 -7.83 19.53 3.68
C ILE A 15 -7.12 20.88 3.51
N ARG A 16 -6.82 21.56 4.62
CA ARG A 16 -6.13 22.85 4.61
C ARG A 16 -4.76 22.77 3.95
N THR A 17 -4.02 21.71 4.22
CA THR A 17 -2.67 21.52 3.67
C THR A 17 -2.65 21.06 2.21
N LEU A 18 -3.76 20.53 1.71
CA LEU A 18 -3.95 20.20 0.29
C LEU A 18 -4.46 21.38 -0.54
N GLY A 19 -5.09 22.37 0.10
CA GLY A 19 -5.67 23.52 -0.60
C GLY A 19 -6.69 23.07 -1.65
N ASP A 20 -6.60 23.63 -2.86
CA ASP A 20 -7.52 23.32 -3.96
C ASP A 20 -7.50 21.84 -4.38
N ARG A 21 -6.39 21.13 -4.14
CA ARG A 21 -6.26 19.69 -4.45
C ARG A 21 -7.09 18.81 -3.51
N ALA A 22 -7.66 19.35 -2.44
CA ALA A 22 -8.52 18.61 -1.53
C ALA A 22 -9.76 18.03 -2.22
N VAL A 23 -10.23 18.65 -3.31
CA VAL A 23 -11.36 18.14 -4.12
C VAL A 23 -11.10 16.75 -4.70
N LEU A 24 -9.82 16.38 -4.88
CA LEU A 24 -9.44 15.06 -5.39
C LEU A 24 -9.74 13.94 -4.39
N LEU A 25 -9.88 14.24 -3.10
CA LEU A 25 -10.22 13.25 -2.06
C LEU A 25 -11.64 12.69 -2.21
N ASP A 26 -12.51 13.39 -2.93
CA ASP A 26 -13.87 12.94 -3.24
C ASP A 26 -13.88 11.80 -4.28
N LEU A 27 -12.78 11.59 -4.99
CA LEU A 27 -12.61 10.49 -5.95
C LEU A 27 -12.37 9.14 -5.26
N LEU A 28 -12.02 9.14 -3.97
CA LEU A 28 -11.80 7.91 -3.21
C LEU A 28 -13.16 7.25 -2.87
N PRO A 29 -13.33 5.93 -3.08
CA PRO A 29 -14.60 5.22 -2.88
C PRO A 29 -14.87 4.95 -1.39
N ASN A 30 -15.23 6.01 -0.66
CA ASN A 30 -15.38 6.02 0.79
C ASN A 30 -16.51 5.11 1.31
N ASP A 31 -17.53 4.91 0.49
CA ASP A 31 -18.71 4.09 0.72
C ASP A 31 -18.44 2.59 0.61
N LYS A 32 -17.33 2.20 -0.03
CA LYS A 32 -16.97 0.80 -0.28
C LYS A 32 -15.97 0.23 0.72
N VAL A 33 -15.54 1.02 1.69
CA VAL A 33 -14.63 0.59 2.74
C VAL A 33 -15.36 -0.41 3.63
N MET A 34 -14.93 -1.68 3.58
CA MET A 34 -15.38 -2.71 4.51
C MET A 34 -14.78 -2.45 5.89
N ILE A 35 -15.64 -1.99 6.80
CA ILE A 35 -15.29 -1.68 8.18
C ILE A 35 -16.03 -2.66 9.08
N GLU A 36 -15.31 -3.22 10.05
CA GLU A 36 -15.89 -3.99 11.12
C GLU A 36 -15.54 -3.33 12.45
N ASP A 37 -16.56 -3.08 13.28
CA ASP A 37 -16.40 -2.80 14.70
C ASP A 37 -16.17 -4.14 15.40
N VAL A 38 -14.94 -4.38 15.83
CA VAL A 38 -14.56 -5.66 16.43
C VAL A 38 -14.68 -5.54 17.94
N PRO A 39 -15.49 -6.39 18.61
CA PRO A 39 -15.47 -6.46 20.05
C PRO A 39 -14.05 -6.82 20.52
N LEU A 40 -13.49 -6.05 21.47
CA LEU A 40 -12.14 -6.24 22.02
C LEU A 40 -11.82 -7.70 22.45
N GLN A 41 -12.84 -8.52 22.67
CA GLN A 41 -12.74 -9.94 23.02
C GLN A 41 -12.20 -10.83 21.90
N GLU A 42 -12.35 -10.46 20.63
CA GLU A 42 -11.93 -11.23 19.45
C GLU A 42 -10.46 -11.01 19.07
N PHE A 43 -9.80 -10.00 19.65
CA PHE A 43 -8.36 -9.83 19.48
C PHE A 43 -7.60 -10.93 20.25
N PRO A 44 -6.48 -11.44 19.71
CA PRO A 44 -5.58 -12.32 20.46
C PRO A 44 -5.24 -11.73 21.83
N ALA A 45 -5.08 -12.57 22.86
CA ALA A 45 -4.97 -12.15 24.26
C ALA A 45 -3.81 -11.18 24.61
N GLY A 46 -2.94 -10.81 23.65
CA GLY A 46 -1.91 -9.79 23.79
C GLY A 46 -2.21 -8.43 23.12
N GLU A 47 -3.23 -8.33 22.27
CA GLU A 47 -3.55 -7.14 21.45
C GLU A 47 -4.83 -6.43 21.92
N LYS A 48 -5.54 -7.00 22.91
CA LYS A 48 -6.86 -6.54 23.41
C LYS A 48 -6.87 -5.12 23.98
N ASN A 49 -5.71 -4.58 24.36
CA ASN A 49 -5.61 -3.32 25.09
C ASN A 49 -4.87 -2.22 24.30
N SER A 50 -4.42 -2.50 23.07
CA SER A 50 -3.56 -1.57 22.30
C SER A 50 -4.08 -1.27 20.90
N CYS A 51 -5.12 -1.94 20.41
CA CYS A 51 -5.67 -1.72 19.08
C CYS A 51 -7.01 -0.99 19.14
N ALA A 52 -7.19 0.00 18.25
CA ALA A 52 -8.45 0.68 18.08
C ALA A 52 -9.55 -0.34 17.68
N PRO A 53 -10.81 -0.15 18.13
CA PRO A 53 -11.91 -1.10 17.90
C PRO A 53 -12.36 -1.21 16.44
N ILE A 54 -11.73 -0.46 15.53
CA ILE A 54 -12.10 -0.36 14.12
C ILE A 54 -11.04 -1.08 13.28
N ARG A 55 -11.49 -1.99 12.41
CA ARG A 55 -10.63 -2.61 11.39
C ARG A 55 -11.16 -2.41 9.98
N MET A 56 -10.24 -2.33 9.03
CA MET A 56 -10.56 -2.25 7.60
C MET A 56 -9.98 -3.44 6.85
N CYS A 57 -10.75 -4.07 5.95
CA CYS A 57 -10.20 -5.10 5.10
C CYS A 57 -9.46 -4.47 3.90
N ALA A 58 -8.16 -4.76 3.78
CA ALA A 58 -7.34 -4.29 2.66
C ALA A 58 -7.56 -5.12 1.39
N GLY A 59 -7.75 -6.43 1.56
CA GLY A 59 -7.74 -7.38 0.45
C GLY A 59 -7.56 -8.82 0.90
N LYS A 60 -7.46 -9.73 -0.08
CA LYS A 60 -7.30 -11.16 0.15
C LYS A 60 -6.03 -11.69 -0.50
N ILE A 61 -5.22 -12.43 0.25
CA ILE A 61 -3.99 -13.06 -0.25
C ILE A 61 -4.36 -14.28 -1.10
N ASN A 62 -3.94 -14.27 -2.37
CA ASN A 62 -4.33 -15.25 -3.39
C ASN A 62 -4.02 -16.71 -3.03
N LYS A 63 -2.92 -16.97 -2.30
CA LYS A 63 -2.45 -18.33 -2.01
C LYS A 63 -3.08 -18.98 -0.79
N THR A 64 -3.66 -18.20 0.13
CA THR A 64 -4.01 -18.69 1.47
C THR A 64 -5.45 -18.44 1.87
N SER A 65 -6.27 -17.87 0.98
CA SER A 65 -7.63 -17.41 1.32
C SER A 65 -7.72 -16.51 2.57
N CYS A 66 -6.61 -15.86 2.91
CA CYS A 66 -6.44 -15.02 4.08
C CYS A 66 -6.82 -13.58 3.75
N ASN A 67 -7.69 -12.97 4.56
CA ASN A 67 -8.02 -11.56 4.47
C ASN A 67 -6.99 -10.75 5.28
N VAL A 68 -6.47 -9.69 4.68
CA VAL A 68 -5.58 -8.76 5.37
C VAL A 68 -6.41 -7.65 5.96
N TRP A 69 -6.37 -7.54 7.28
CA TRP A 69 -7.04 -6.51 8.05
C TRP A 69 -6.04 -5.45 8.50
N ILE A 70 -6.47 -4.20 8.46
CA ILE A 70 -5.70 -3.04 8.92
C ILE A 70 -6.32 -2.54 10.21
N TYR A 71 -5.49 -2.28 11.22
CA TYR A 71 -5.86 -1.71 12.52
C TYR A 71 -4.95 -0.54 12.84
N VAL A 72 -5.41 0.37 13.69
CA VAL A 72 -4.56 1.42 14.27
C VAL A 72 -4.19 1.02 15.68
N GLU A 73 -2.90 0.96 15.98
CA GLU A 73 -2.43 0.86 17.36
C GLU A 73 -2.70 2.19 18.09
N GLU A 74 -3.39 2.17 19.22
CA GLU A 74 -3.81 3.38 19.94
C GLU A 74 -2.62 4.21 20.44
N THR A 75 -1.57 3.54 20.93
CA THR A 75 -0.40 4.18 21.55
C THR A 75 0.53 4.80 20.53
N THR A 76 0.96 4.01 19.53
CA THR A 76 1.95 4.44 18.54
C THR A 76 1.31 5.12 17.34
N ARG A 77 -0.01 4.96 17.16
CA ARG A 77 -0.76 5.36 15.96
C ARG A 77 -0.32 4.63 14.69
N ALA A 78 0.47 3.56 14.83
CA ALA A 78 0.95 2.78 13.71
C ALA A 78 -0.19 1.95 13.09
N LEU A 79 -0.12 1.76 11.79
CA LEU A 79 -0.99 0.84 11.07
C LEU A 79 -0.44 -0.59 11.15
N ILE A 80 -1.26 -1.49 11.67
CA ILE A 80 -1.00 -2.91 11.80
C ILE A 80 -1.73 -3.61 10.67
N PHE A 81 -1.01 -4.37 9.84
CA PHE A 81 -1.58 -5.20 8.77
C PHE A 81 -1.46 -6.66 9.16
N GLN A 82 -2.58 -7.31 9.44
CA GLN A 82 -2.59 -8.67 9.98
C GLN A 82 -3.53 -9.56 9.16
N GLY A 83 -3.05 -10.76 8.83
CA GLY A 83 -3.84 -11.72 8.06
C GLY A 83 -4.67 -12.61 8.95
N PHE A 84 -5.94 -12.80 8.61
CA PHE A 84 -6.86 -13.75 9.23
C PHE A 84 -7.58 -14.59 8.16
N ASP A 85 -7.75 -15.89 8.39
CA ASP A 85 -8.68 -16.71 7.60
C ASP A 85 -10.10 -16.73 8.19
N PHE A 86 -11.01 -17.38 7.48
CA PHE A 86 -12.39 -17.61 7.92
C PHE A 86 -12.47 -18.97 8.66
N PRO A 87 -11.74 -19.13 9.78
CA PRO A 87 -12.34 -19.30 11.12
C PRO A 87 -11.67 -18.42 12.22
N GLY A 88 -10.82 -17.45 11.84
CA GLY A 88 -10.15 -16.54 12.77
C GLY A 88 -8.70 -16.90 13.13
N ASN A 89 -8.06 -17.82 12.39
CA ASN A 89 -6.65 -18.13 12.59
C ASN A 89 -5.77 -16.99 12.06
N SER A 90 -4.81 -16.57 12.87
CA SER A 90 -3.84 -15.55 12.48
C SER A 90 -2.77 -16.15 11.55
N TYR A 91 -2.53 -15.47 10.42
CA TYR A 91 -1.42 -15.73 9.49
C TYR A 91 -0.21 -14.82 9.76
N GLY A 92 -0.27 -14.05 10.85
CA GLY A 92 0.77 -13.11 11.25
C GLY A 92 0.65 -11.75 10.58
N MET A 93 1.73 -10.99 10.72
CA MET A 93 1.86 -9.60 10.30
C MET A 93 2.42 -9.48 8.89
N PHE A 94 1.89 -8.53 8.12
CA PHE A 94 2.32 -8.24 6.77
C PHE A 94 2.89 -6.81 6.68
N GLY A 95 3.97 -6.63 5.93
CA GLY A 95 4.39 -5.29 5.52
C GLY A 95 3.45 -4.74 4.43
N PRO A 96 3.21 -3.42 4.35
CA PRO A 96 2.37 -2.82 3.31
C PRO A 96 2.79 -3.23 1.89
N GLU A 97 4.09 -3.29 1.61
CA GLU A 97 4.63 -3.74 0.32
C GLU A 97 4.27 -5.21 0.03
N HIS A 98 4.28 -6.08 1.05
CA HIS A 98 3.85 -7.46 0.90
C HIS A 98 2.36 -7.58 0.58
N VAL A 99 1.53 -6.70 1.16
CA VAL A 99 0.09 -6.68 0.90
C VAL A 99 -0.17 -6.28 -0.54
N VAL A 100 0.42 -5.18 -1.02
CA VAL A 100 0.27 -4.73 -2.41
C VAL A 100 0.78 -5.78 -3.41
N ALA A 101 1.88 -6.47 -3.09
CA ALA A 101 2.46 -7.46 -4.01
C ALA A 101 1.71 -8.81 -4.05
N ARG A 102 0.95 -9.18 -3.00
CA ARG A 102 0.41 -10.54 -2.84
C ARG A 102 -1.09 -10.63 -2.63
N ALA A 103 -1.74 -9.53 -2.26
CA ALA A 103 -3.18 -9.48 -2.04
C ALA A 103 -3.90 -8.94 -3.29
N ASN A 104 -5.08 -9.50 -3.55
CA ASN A 104 -6.09 -8.82 -4.35
C ASN A 104 -6.71 -7.74 -3.46
N LEU A 105 -6.30 -6.50 -3.65
CA LEU A 105 -6.81 -5.36 -2.91
C LEU A 105 -8.30 -5.17 -3.20
N LEU A 106 -9.07 -4.82 -2.16
CA LEU A 106 -10.46 -4.42 -2.34
C LEU A 106 -10.52 -3.06 -3.06
N GLU A 107 -11.67 -2.76 -3.66
CA GLU A 107 -11.89 -1.54 -4.44
C GLU A 107 -11.41 -0.24 -3.73
N PRO A 108 -11.60 -0.06 -2.41
CA PRO A 108 -11.09 1.12 -1.71
C PRO A 108 -9.59 1.28 -1.70
N PHE A 109 -8.84 0.23 -1.99
CA PHE A 109 -7.39 0.19 -1.99
C PHE A 109 -6.81 -0.17 -3.37
N GLU A 110 -7.64 -0.39 -4.40
CA GLU A 110 -7.18 -0.81 -5.74
C GLU A 110 -6.23 0.23 -6.39
N GLY A 111 -6.33 1.50 -6.00
CA GLY A 111 -5.42 2.56 -6.43
C GLY A 111 -4.02 2.50 -5.82
N ALA A 112 -3.79 1.66 -4.81
CA ALA A 112 -2.50 1.55 -4.12
C ALA A 112 -1.53 0.66 -4.90
N THR A 113 -0.66 1.29 -5.70
CA THR A 113 0.36 0.57 -6.49
C THR A 113 1.65 0.25 -5.72
N ASN A 114 1.80 0.73 -4.49
CA ASN A 114 2.92 0.44 -3.60
C ASN A 114 2.49 0.59 -2.13
N GLY A 115 3.33 0.15 -1.19
CA GLY A 115 3.04 0.17 0.24
C GLY A 115 2.79 1.57 0.80
N ILE A 116 3.51 2.59 0.31
CA ILE A 116 3.31 3.99 0.75
C ILE A 116 1.91 4.49 0.38
N LYS A 117 1.44 4.21 -0.84
CA LYS A 117 0.08 4.57 -1.27
C LYS A 117 -0.97 3.83 -0.45
N LEU A 118 -0.74 2.55 -0.15
CA LEU A 118 -1.63 1.78 0.71
C LEU A 118 -1.73 2.40 2.12
N LEU A 119 -0.59 2.78 2.72
CA LEU A 119 -0.54 3.46 4.02
C LEU A 119 -1.29 4.80 3.98
N ALA A 120 -1.04 5.62 2.96
CA ALA A 120 -1.68 6.93 2.82
C ALA A 120 -3.21 6.82 2.73
N MET A 121 -3.71 5.87 1.94
CA MET A 121 -5.15 5.60 1.83
C MET A 121 -5.74 5.09 3.16
N ALA A 122 -5.05 4.16 3.83
CA ALA A 122 -5.53 3.60 5.10
C ALA A 122 -5.62 4.67 6.20
N TYR A 123 -4.59 5.50 6.38
CA TYR A 123 -4.64 6.63 7.32
C TYR A 123 -5.78 7.59 6.99
N TYR A 124 -5.97 7.91 5.70
CA TYR A 124 -7.05 8.79 5.27
C TYR A 124 -8.42 8.23 5.66
N TYR A 125 -8.68 6.94 5.40
CA TYR A 125 -9.97 6.35 5.74
C TYR A 125 -10.21 6.28 7.25
N PHE A 126 -9.20 5.95 8.07
CA PHE A 126 -9.36 5.99 9.53
C PHE A 126 -9.60 7.40 10.07
N ILE A 127 -8.93 8.41 9.51
CA ILE A 127 -9.16 9.83 9.85
C ILE A 127 -10.54 10.26 9.40
N LYS A 128 -10.96 9.93 8.18
CA LYS A 128 -12.31 10.26 7.69
C LYS A 128 -13.42 9.66 8.56
N ARG A 129 -13.15 8.52 9.19
CA ARG A 129 -14.04 7.84 10.15
C ARG A 129 -13.93 8.35 11.59
N ASP A 130 -13.16 9.41 11.81
CA ASP A 130 -12.96 10.03 13.12
C ASP A 130 -12.42 9.05 14.19
N THR A 131 -11.49 8.18 13.78
CA THR A 131 -10.83 7.26 14.71
C THR A 131 -10.11 8.06 15.79
N PRO A 132 -10.46 7.88 17.10
CA PRO A 132 -9.96 8.75 18.18
C PRO A 132 -8.44 8.86 18.23
N SER A 133 -7.73 7.74 18.03
CA SER A 133 -6.27 7.64 18.07
C SER A 133 -5.56 8.49 17.00
N LEU A 134 -6.28 8.88 15.93
CA LEU A 134 -5.74 9.65 14.81
C LEU A 134 -6.25 11.08 14.74
N ARG A 135 -7.05 11.56 15.71
CA ARG A 135 -7.57 12.95 15.67
C ARG A 135 -6.49 14.02 15.63
N THR A 136 -5.32 13.74 16.22
CA THR A 136 -4.16 14.66 16.17
C THR A 136 -3.08 14.19 15.20
N PHE A 137 -3.38 13.25 14.32
CA PHE A 137 -2.42 12.76 13.33
C PHE A 137 -2.15 13.86 12.29
N VAL A 138 -0.87 14.04 11.95
CA VAL A 138 -0.43 14.99 10.93
C VAL A 138 0.08 14.21 9.74
N PHE A 139 -0.55 14.40 8.58
CA PHE A 139 -0.09 13.80 7.34
C PHE A 139 1.28 14.37 6.95
N GLU A 140 2.29 13.53 7.01
CA GLU A 140 3.60 13.84 6.46
C GLU A 140 3.52 14.11 4.95
N ASN A 141 4.45 14.94 4.45
CA ASN A 141 4.43 15.38 3.06
C ASN A 141 4.47 14.19 2.08
N PHE A 142 5.23 13.14 2.40
CA PHE A 142 5.32 11.96 1.54
C PHE A 142 4.00 11.16 1.48
N LEU A 143 3.30 11.00 2.61
CA LEU A 143 1.99 10.33 2.64
C LEU A 143 0.93 11.16 1.91
N ARG A 144 0.98 12.49 2.07
CA ARG A 144 0.07 13.40 1.39
C ARG A 144 0.26 13.36 -0.12
N ASN A 145 1.51 13.41 -0.58
CA ASN A 145 1.84 13.30 -2.00
C ASN A 145 1.38 11.96 -2.57
N ALA A 146 1.62 10.86 -1.85
CA ALA A 146 1.16 9.53 -2.25
C ALA A 146 -0.38 9.46 -2.38
N LEU A 147 -1.12 10.04 -1.41
CA LEU A 147 -2.58 10.11 -1.46
C LEU A 147 -3.08 10.85 -2.69
N ILE A 148 -2.48 11.99 -3.02
CA ILE A 148 -2.88 12.75 -4.20
C ILE A 148 -2.53 12.03 -5.50
N THR A 149 -1.35 11.40 -5.59
CA THR A 149 -0.99 10.59 -6.76
C THR A 149 -1.99 9.45 -7.01
N VAL A 150 -2.55 8.87 -5.94
CA VAL A 150 -3.64 7.89 -6.09
C VAL A 150 -4.88 8.56 -6.67
N CYS A 151 -5.31 9.69 -6.11
CA CYS A 151 -6.51 10.39 -6.55
C CYS A 151 -6.42 10.87 -8.01
N GLU A 152 -5.27 11.42 -8.42
CA GLU A 152 -4.99 11.81 -9.82
C GLU A 152 -5.04 10.59 -10.75
N GLY A 153 -4.53 9.45 -10.30
CA GLY A 153 -4.64 8.18 -11.04
C GLY A 153 -6.09 7.73 -11.22
N LEU A 154 -6.93 7.89 -10.20
CA LEU A 154 -8.36 7.61 -10.28
C LEU A 154 -9.08 8.60 -11.21
N GLU A 155 -8.73 9.88 -11.15
CA GLU A 155 -9.27 10.91 -12.06
C GLU A 155 -8.97 10.57 -13.52
N GLN A 156 -7.71 10.20 -13.83
CA GLN A 156 -7.32 9.80 -15.18
C GLN A 156 -8.05 8.53 -15.65
N LYS A 157 -8.25 7.54 -14.77
CA LYS A 157 -9.05 6.34 -15.08
C LYS A 157 -10.51 6.70 -15.38
N SER A 158 -11.10 7.62 -14.61
CA SER A 158 -12.48 8.09 -14.83
C SER A 158 -12.65 8.84 -16.15
N ARG A 159 -11.67 9.69 -16.52
CA ARG A 159 -11.65 10.40 -17.81
C ARG A 159 -11.49 9.43 -18.99
N LYS A 160 -10.65 8.40 -18.84
CA LYS A 160 -10.46 7.35 -19.87
C LYS A 160 -11.68 6.44 -20.02
N SER A 161 -12.43 6.14 -18.95
CA SER A 161 -13.64 5.32 -19.03
C SER A 161 -14.81 6.05 -19.70
N LEU A 162 -14.86 7.39 -19.60
CA LEU A 162 -15.81 8.24 -20.33
C LEU A 162 -15.59 8.22 -21.85
N ILE A 163 -14.35 8.06 -22.31
CA ILE A 163 -13.99 8.02 -23.74
C ILE A 163 -14.47 6.72 -24.44
N VAL A 164 -14.88 5.68 -23.70
CA VAL A 164 -15.29 4.38 -24.29
C VAL A 164 -16.81 4.19 -24.37
N ARG A 165 -17.64 5.14 -23.93
CA ARG A 165 -19.13 5.03 -24.00
C ARG A 165 -19.81 5.73 -25.19
N LEU A 166 -19.05 6.30 -26.12
CA LEU A 166 -19.54 6.80 -27.39
C LEU A 166 -18.81 6.05 -28.49
N TYR A 167 -19.31 4.88 -28.90
CA TYR A 167 -19.22 4.33 -30.26
C TYR A 167 -19.85 2.93 -30.23
N VAL A 168 -21.04 2.85 -30.84
CA VAL A 168 -21.66 1.74 -31.60
C VAL A 168 -23.17 1.83 -31.39
N ARG A 169 -23.78 2.74 -32.14
CA ARG A 169 -25.12 2.54 -32.66
C ARG A 169 -24.96 2.26 -34.15
N CYS A 170 -24.45 1.08 -34.49
CA CYS A 170 -24.61 0.56 -35.85
C CYS A 170 -26.09 0.23 -36.01
N THR A 171 -26.82 1.12 -36.68
CA THR A 171 -28.15 0.80 -37.20
C THR A 171 -27.98 -0.31 -38.24
N ASN A 172 -28.31 -1.54 -37.86
CA ASN A 172 -28.64 -2.58 -38.83
C ASN A 172 -29.95 -2.17 -39.51
N ALA A 173 -29.84 -1.57 -40.68
CA ALA A 173 -30.94 -1.49 -41.63
C ALA A 173 -30.39 -1.82 -43.01
N GLY A 174 -30.82 -2.96 -43.52
CA GLY A 174 -30.90 -3.22 -44.95
C GLY A 174 -32.06 -4.18 -45.19
N PRO A 175 -32.52 -4.39 -46.43
CA PRO A 175 -32.46 -3.51 -47.60
C PRO A 175 -33.88 -3.24 -48.14
N GLY A 176 -34.12 -2.06 -48.73
CA GLY A 176 -35.27 -1.87 -49.62
C GLY A 176 -36.07 -0.59 -49.41
N ALA A 177 -36.20 0.13 -50.54
CA ALA A 177 -37.22 1.09 -50.93
C ALA A 177 -36.68 2.49 -51.24
N PHE A 178 -36.76 2.82 -52.54
CA PHE A 178 -36.73 4.14 -53.15
C PHE A 178 -37.52 5.19 -52.36
N VAL A 179 -37.05 6.44 -52.32
CA VAL A 179 -37.60 7.61 -53.05
C VAL A 179 -36.57 8.75 -53.00
N THR A 180 -36.50 9.48 -54.11
CA THR A 180 -35.62 10.61 -54.46
C THR A 180 -36.04 11.95 -53.86
N ASP A 181 -35.18 12.96 -54.09
CA ASP A 181 -35.42 14.42 -54.08
C ASP A 181 -35.35 15.08 -52.69
N ASP A 182 -34.74 16.25 -52.45
CA ASP A 182 -33.84 17.13 -53.22
C ASP A 182 -33.30 18.19 -52.20
N ASP A 183 -32.19 18.83 -52.54
CA ASP A 183 -31.69 20.13 -52.06
C ASP A 183 -31.34 20.40 -50.57
N GLY A 184 -30.04 20.27 -50.29
CA GLY A 184 -29.15 21.43 -50.09
C GLY A 184 -29.42 22.41 -48.94
N ASN A 185 -28.53 22.42 -47.93
CA ASN A 185 -27.67 23.58 -47.70
C ASN A 185 -26.47 23.27 -46.79
N ASP A 186 -25.34 23.84 -47.17
CA ASP A 186 -24.05 23.93 -46.49
C ASP A 186 -24.14 24.48 -45.05
N THR A 187 -23.30 23.94 -44.15
CA THR A 187 -22.12 24.69 -43.66
C THR A 187 -21.26 23.78 -42.79
N THR A 188 -20.20 23.30 -43.41
CA THR A 188 -18.93 22.91 -42.81
C THR A 188 -18.25 24.12 -42.17
N THR A 189 -17.84 24.00 -40.91
CA THR A 189 -16.70 24.77 -40.39
C THR A 189 -15.82 23.83 -39.58
N GLU A 190 -14.62 23.62 -40.10
CA GLU A 190 -13.51 22.88 -39.51
C GLU A 190 -12.95 23.53 -38.22
N PRO A 191 -12.12 22.79 -37.45
CA PRO A 191 -11.72 23.15 -36.09
C PRO A 191 -10.50 24.09 -36.09
N ALA A 192 -10.54 25.11 -35.24
CA ALA A 192 -9.39 25.98 -35.00
C ALA A 192 -8.53 25.47 -33.83
N ASP A 193 -7.31 25.10 -34.20
CA ASP A 193 -6.02 25.37 -33.58
C ASP A 193 -5.70 25.07 -32.11
N ILE A 194 -4.71 24.18 -32.03
CA ILE A 194 -3.70 23.94 -31.02
C ILE A 194 -3.10 25.25 -30.49
N GLY A 195 -3.28 25.50 -29.19
CA GLY A 195 -2.53 26.51 -28.43
C GLY A 195 -1.54 25.82 -27.48
N CYS A 196 -0.26 25.81 -27.86
CA CYS A 196 0.87 25.56 -26.96
C CYS A 196 0.87 26.62 -25.86
N LEU A 197 0.95 26.21 -24.58
CA LEU A 197 1.28 27.12 -23.49
C LEU A 197 2.67 26.80 -22.95
N GLU A 198 3.52 27.81 -23.11
CA GLU A 198 4.92 27.91 -22.76
C GLU A 198 5.16 27.94 -21.25
N ASN A 199 6.38 27.56 -20.92
CA ASN A 199 7.03 27.66 -19.62
C ASN A 199 6.83 29.03 -18.96
N GLN A 200 6.22 29.09 -17.79
CA GLN A 200 6.35 30.22 -16.88
C GLN A 200 7.39 29.90 -15.80
N SER A 201 8.57 30.50 -15.97
CA SER A 201 9.55 30.70 -14.90
C SER A 201 8.97 31.64 -13.85
N VAL A 202 8.88 31.18 -12.61
CA VAL A 202 8.48 32.00 -11.47
C VAL A 202 9.63 32.95 -11.13
N LEU A 203 9.34 34.24 -11.30
CA LEU A 203 10.14 35.37 -10.84
C LEU A 203 10.38 35.28 -9.32
N LEU A 204 11.66 35.26 -8.93
CA LEU A 204 12.12 35.53 -7.57
C LEU A 204 11.65 36.94 -7.18
N SER A 205 10.83 37.01 -6.12
CA SER A 205 10.36 38.27 -5.57
C SER A 205 11.41 38.88 -4.64
N ASP A 206 11.67 40.17 -4.85
CA ASP A 206 12.57 41.02 -4.11
C ASP A 206 12.25 41.08 -2.60
N CYS A 207 13.16 40.57 -1.76
CA CYS A 207 13.18 40.89 -0.34
C CYS A 207 13.90 42.23 -0.13
N SER A 208 13.12 43.31 -0.01
CA SER A 208 13.59 44.59 0.52
C SER A 208 13.88 44.46 2.02
N ILE A 209 15.16 44.29 2.39
CA ILE A 209 15.60 44.39 3.78
C ILE A 209 15.82 45.87 4.10
N ALA A 210 14.94 46.40 4.94
CA ALA A 210 15.06 47.73 5.52
C ALA A 210 16.40 47.87 6.26
N SER A 211 17.21 48.83 5.83
CA SER A 211 18.48 49.17 6.44
C SER A 211 18.25 50.05 7.67
N SER A 212 18.77 49.63 8.82
CA SER A 212 18.96 50.48 10.00
C SER A 212 20.36 50.26 10.55
N PRO A 213 20.93 51.26 11.25
CA PRO A 213 22.33 51.62 11.10
C PRO A 213 23.29 50.70 11.84
N ILE A 214 24.41 50.47 11.15
CA ILE A 214 25.56 49.65 11.54
C ILE A 214 26.27 50.34 12.71
N GLY A 215 26.28 49.68 13.88
CA GLY A 215 27.23 49.94 14.95
C GLY A 215 27.88 48.62 15.34
N ASN A 216 29.16 48.46 15.04
CA ASN A 216 30.22 47.55 15.54
C ASN A 216 29.94 46.11 16.07
N ASP A 217 28.71 45.63 16.23
CA ASP A 217 28.36 44.30 16.75
C ASP A 217 28.08 43.25 15.67
N VAL A 218 27.93 43.67 14.41
CA VAL A 218 27.59 42.76 13.29
C VAL A 218 28.74 41.81 12.96
N SER A 219 30.01 42.22 13.16
CA SER A 219 31.15 41.33 12.90
C SER A 219 31.25 40.22 13.92
N ASN A 220 30.93 40.48 15.20
CA ASN A 220 30.97 39.46 16.25
C ASN A 220 29.83 38.45 16.10
N PHE A 221 28.63 38.92 15.76
CA PHE A 221 27.47 38.06 15.48
C PHE A 221 27.71 37.10 14.30
N ASN A 222 28.34 37.59 13.23
CA ASN A 222 28.65 36.75 12.06
C ASN A 222 29.72 35.70 12.36
N VAL A 223 30.70 36.02 13.21
CA VAL A 223 31.74 35.07 13.65
C VAL A 223 31.15 33.99 14.57
N GLU A 224 30.32 34.37 15.54
CA GLU A 224 29.64 33.40 16.43
C GLU A 224 28.70 32.47 15.64
N ARG A 225 27.95 33.02 14.66
CA ARG A 225 27.11 32.22 13.77
C ARG A 225 27.94 31.26 12.90
N TYR A 226 29.08 31.69 12.39
CA TYR A 226 29.99 30.84 11.63
C TYR A 226 30.56 29.69 12.49
N ILE A 227 30.96 29.97 13.73
CA ILE A 227 31.42 28.94 14.68
C ILE A 227 30.30 27.94 15.01
N ALA A 228 29.06 28.41 15.23
CA ALA A 228 27.92 27.54 15.46
C ALA A 228 27.63 26.64 14.24
N LEU A 229 27.78 27.15 13.02
CA LEU A 229 27.65 26.37 11.79
C LEU A 229 28.74 25.31 11.67
N LEU A 230 30.01 25.64 11.99
CA LEU A 230 31.11 24.66 12.01
C LEU A 230 30.88 23.54 13.03
N HIS A 231 30.36 23.87 14.21
CA HIS A 231 29.99 22.85 15.20
C HIS A 231 28.82 21.98 14.71
N GLY A 232 27.81 22.57 14.07
CA GLY A 232 26.71 21.84 13.47
C GLY A 232 27.17 20.89 12.36
N GLU A 233 28.06 21.36 11.49
CA GLU A 233 28.67 20.54 10.43
C GLU A 233 29.48 19.38 11.01
N SER A 234 30.31 19.63 12.02
CA SER A 234 31.07 18.58 12.70
C SER A 234 30.16 17.53 13.35
N SER A 235 29.07 17.96 14.01
CA SER A 235 28.10 17.05 14.64
C SER A 235 27.37 16.20 13.61
N LEU A 236 26.98 16.79 12.48
CA LEU A 236 26.34 16.04 11.38
C LEU A 236 27.31 15.05 10.73
N THR A 237 28.59 15.40 10.65
CA THR A 237 29.63 14.52 10.10
C THR A 237 29.78 13.28 10.99
N GLU A 238 29.85 13.45 12.31
CA GLU A 238 29.91 12.34 13.27
C GLU A 238 28.65 11.45 13.20
N GLU A 239 27.47 12.05 13.10
CA GLU A 239 26.22 11.28 12.93
C GLU A 239 26.21 10.51 11.60
N THR A 240 26.73 11.09 10.53
CA THR A 240 26.86 10.44 9.22
C THR A 240 27.82 9.25 9.28
N ASP A 241 28.92 9.37 10.01
CA ASP A 241 29.90 8.29 10.20
C ASP A 241 29.29 7.12 11.01
N ILE A 242 28.53 7.42 12.07
CA ILE A 242 27.81 6.41 12.87
C ILE A 242 26.78 5.67 12.02
N LEU A 243 25.98 6.41 11.23
CA LEU A 243 24.98 5.81 10.35
C LEU A 243 25.64 4.97 9.26
N THR A 244 26.78 5.41 8.71
CA THR A 244 27.54 4.64 7.72
C THR A 244 28.03 3.32 8.31
N GLN A 245 28.61 3.35 9.51
CA GLN A 245 29.03 2.13 10.21
C GLN A 245 27.85 1.19 10.47
N SER A 246 26.70 1.73 10.89
CA SER A 246 25.48 0.92 11.10
C SER A 246 24.99 0.28 9.80
N ILE A 247 25.12 0.96 8.66
CA ILE A 247 24.76 0.40 7.34
C ILE A 247 25.67 -0.77 7.01
N ASP A 248 26.98 -0.65 7.22
CA ASP A 248 27.95 -1.72 6.95
C ASP A 248 27.69 -2.96 7.82
N ASP A 249 27.35 -2.76 9.10
CA ASP A 249 27.00 -3.85 10.02
C ASP A 249 25.74 -4.59 9.55
N ILE A 250 24.69 -3.86 9.13
CA ILE A 250 23.46 -4.44 8.58
C ILE A 250 23.75 -5.20 7.27
N GLN A 251 24.60 -4.67 6.40
CA GLN A 251 24.99 -5.35 5.15
C GLN A 251 25.74 -6.66 5.41
N SER A 252 26.59 -6.70 6.44
CA SER A 252 27.28 -7.91 6.89
C SER A 252 26.29 -8.97 7.41
N GLU A 253 25.28 -8.54 8.17
CA GLU A 253 24.24 -9.45 8.66
C GLU A 253 23.38 -10.02 7.51
N ILE A 254 22.99 -9.17 6.55
CA ILE A 254 22.26 -9.59 5.34
C ILE A 254 23.06 -10.65 4.57
N SER A 255 24.36 -10.43 4.39
CA SER A 255 25.25 -11.39 3.71
C SER A 255 25.32 -12.72 4.45
N THR A 256 25.34 -12.68 5.79
CA THR A 256 25.33 -13.89 6.62
C THR A 256 24.01 -14.66 6.51
N LEU A 257 22.88 -13.96 6.50
CA LEU A 257 21.56 -14.55 6.34
C LEU A 257 21.35 -15.15 4.95
N ASP A 258 21.86 -14.51 3.89
CA ASP A 258 21.77 -15.02 2.53
C ASP A 258 22.55 -16.33 2.36
N ASN A 259 23.76 -16.40 2.95
CA ASN A 259 24.53 -17.65 3.00
C ASN A 259 23.79 -18.78 3.72
N LYS A 260 23.12 -18.49 4.84
CA LYS A 260 22.28 -19.47 5.56
C LYS A 260 21.07 -19.90 4.71
N LEU A 261 20.47 -18.98 3.97
CA LEU A 261 19.36 -19.28 3.07
C LEU A 261 19.80 -20.19 1.91
N ILE A 262 20.97 -19.94 1.32
CA ILE A 262 21.55 -20.79 0.28
C ILE A 262 21.80 -22.20 0.82
N ALA A 263 22.42 -22.32 2.00
CA ALA A 263 22.69 -23.61 2.63
C ALA A 263 21.42 -24.41 2.94
N THR A 264 20.38 -23.74 3.47
CA THR A 264 19.09 -24.39 3.77
C THR A 264 18.35 -24.82 2.51
N LYS A 265 18.40 -24.05 1.43
CA LYS A 265 17.86 -24.45 0.11
C LYS A 265 18.57 -25.69 -0.44
N ALA A 266 19.90 -25.76 -0.33
CA ALA A 266 20.66 -26.93 -0.75
C ALA A 266 20.25 -28.18 0.05
N ASN A 267 20.18 -28.07 1.39
CA ASN A 267 19.73 -29.18 2.25
C ASN A 267 18.30 -29.64 1.95
N LEU A 268 17.40 -28.70 1.61
CA LEU A 268 16.04 -29.03 1.21
C LEU A 268 16.02 -29.78 -0.12
N ALA A 269 16.81 -29.34 -1.11
CA ALA A 269 16.93 -30.01 -2.40
C ALA A 269 17.43 -31.46 -2.23
N ASP A 270 18.46 -31.66 -1.40
CA ASP A 270 18.99 -33.01 -1.09
C ASP A 270 17.94 -33.89 -0.41
N THR A 271 17.15 -33.32 0.51
CA THR A 271 16.10 -34.06 1.23
C THR A 271 14.96 -34.46 0.29
N VAL A 272 14.55 -33.55 -0.62
CA VAL A 272 13.55 -33.84 -1.64
C VAL A 272 14.05 -34.91 -2.60
N GLN A 273 15.32 -34.85 -3.02
CA GLN A 273 15.91 -35.87 -3.88
C GLN A 273 15.92 -37.25 -3.20
N LYS A 274 16.39 -37.33 -1.95
CA LYS A 274 16.34 -38.57 -1.16
C LYS A 274 14.92 -39.12 -1.03
N GLN A 275 13.92 -38.24 -0.85
CA GLN A 275 12.51 -38.66 -0.79
C GLN A 275 12.03 -39.21 -2.14
N LEU A 276 12.46 -38.63 -3.26
CA LEU A 276 12.15 -39.12 -4.60
C LEU A 276 12.75 -40.50 -4.83
N ASP A 277 14.03 -40.68 -4.49
CA ASP A 277 14.75 -41.95 -4.65
C ASP A 277 14.08 -43.06 -3.83
N LEU A 278 13.75 -42.79 -2.56
CA LEU A 278 13.02 -43.73 -1.70
C LEU A 278 11.62 -44.07 -2.25
N LYS A 279 10.92 -43.12 -2.87
CA LYS A 279 9.61 -43.39 -3.51
C LYS A 279 9.77 -44.26 -4.74
N GLN A 280 10.82 -44.06 -5.52
CA GLN A 280 11.12 -44.89 -6.70
C GLN A 280 11.51 -46.30 -6.29
N GLU A 281 12.39 -46.45 -5.32
CA GLU A 281 12.78 -47.76 -4.77
C GLU A 281 11.57 -48.50 -4.19
N LYS A 282 10.74 -47.82 -3.39
CA LYS A 282 9.50 -48.40 -2.86
C LYS A 282 8.58 -48.90 -3.97
N ARG A 283 8.48 -48.17 -5.09
CA ARG A 283 7.67 -48.59 -6.25
C ARG A 283 8.27 -49.84 -6.91
N ALA A 284 9.58 -49.85 -7.14
CA ALA A 284 10.27 -51.00 -7.73
C ALA A 284 10.12 -52.26 -6.87
N LEU A 285 10.25 -52.14 -5.55
CA LEU A 285 10.00 -53.25 -4.62
C LEU A 285 8.56 -53.73 -4.69
N TRP A 286 7.59 -52.81 -4.70
CA TRP A 286 6.17 -53.17 -4.80
C TRP A 286 5.84 -53.94 -6.08
N GLU A 287 6.49 -53.62 -7.20
CA GLU A 287 6.31 -54.31 -8.49
C GLU A 287 6.92 -55.72 -8.50
N CYS A 288 7.97 -55.96 -7.69
CA CYS A 288 8.64 -57.26 -7.59
C CYS A 288 8.03 -58.19 -6.53
N MET A 289 7.26 -57.65 -5.58
CA MET A 289 6.68 -58.45 -4.48
C MET A 289 5.49 -59.29 -4.94
N ASP A 290 5.38 -60.50 -4.39
CA ASP A 290 4.21 -61.33 -4.60
C ASP A 290 3.01 -60.91 -3.71
N LYS A 291 1.84 -61.50 -3.97
CA LYS A 291 0.61 -61.16 -3.23
C LYS A 291 0.71 -61.47 -1.72
N HIS A 292 1.49 -62.47 -1.33
CA HIS A 292 1.66 -62.85 0.07
C HIS A 292 2.59 -61.87 0.80
N GLU A 293 3.69 -61.48 0.16
CA GLU A 293 4.62 -60.47 0.66
C GLU A 293 3.95 -59.09 0.81
N ILE A 294 3.11 -58.69 -0.16
CA ILE A 294 2.34 -57.44 -0.08
C ILE A 294 1.40 -57.46 1.14
N TYR A 295 0.75 -58.60 1.40
CA TYR A 295 -0.15 -58.75 2.54
C TYR A 295 0.59 -58.66 3.88
N GLU A 296 1.75 -59.30 4.01
CA GLU A 296 2.57 -59.23 5.23
C GLU A 296 3.18 -57.83 5.44
N ALA A 297 3.60 -57.14 4.38
CA ALA A 297 4.06 -55.76 4.46
C ALA A 297 2.96 -54.80 4.94
N GLY A 298 1.71 -54.99 4.46
CA GLY A 298 0.56 -54.20 4.90
C GLY A 298 0.25 -54.31 6.40
N LYS A 299 0.49 -55.48 7.01
CA LYS A 299 0.34 -55.67 8.46
C LYS A 299 1.40 -54.95 9.28
N ARG A 300 2.63 -54.85 8.75
CA ARG A 300 3.79 -54.27 9.46
C ARG A 300 3.99 -52.79 9.18
N ALA A 301 3.33 -52.24 8.16
CA ALA A 301 3.42 -50.82 7.84
C ALA A 301 2.97 -49.96 9.03
N PRO A 302 3.71 -48.88 9.37
CA PRO A 302 3.31 -47.98 10.43
C PRO A 302 1.93 -47.41 10.12
N LYS A 303 0.98 -47.63 11.04
CA LYS A 303 -0.36 -47.05 10.95
C LYS A 303 -0.21 -45.54 11.03
N ASN A 304 -0.19 -44.87 9.89
CA ASN A 304 -0.34 -43.42 9.83
C ASN A 304 -1.71 -43.10 10.44
N LYS A 305 -1.72 -42.78 11.73
CA LYS A 305 -2.84 -42.09 12.36
C LYS A 305 -2.97 -40.78 11.59
N ARG A 306 -3.92 -40.73 10.66
CA ARG A 306 -4.43 -39.45 10.15
C ARG A 306 -4.76 -38.63 11.39
N LEU A 307 -3.94 -37.61 11.67
CA LEU A 307 -4.31 -36.53 12.56
C LEU A 307 -5.59 -35.96 11.96
N LYS A 308 -6.73 -36.35 12.55
CA LYS A 308 -7.99 -35.65 12.35
C LYS A 308 -7.74 -34.27 12.95
N HIS A 309 -7.47 -33.29 12.10
CA HIS A 309 -7.52 -31.90 12.50
C HIS A 309 -8.98 -31.61 12.88
N SER A 310 -9.21 -31.50 14.19
CA SER A 310 -10.36 -30.84 14.82
C SER A 310 -10.10 -29.34 14.85
#